data_AF-A0A7S1E3G4-F1
#
_entry.id   AF-A0A7S1E3G4-F1
#
_cell.length_a   1.000
_cell.length_b   1.000
_cell.length_c   1.000
_cell.angle_alpha   90.00
_cell.angle_beta   90.00
_cell.angle_gamma   90.00
#
_symmetry.space_group_name_H-M   'P 1'
#
loop_
_entity.id
_entity.type
_entity.pdbx_description
1 polymer ?
#
loop_
_entity_poly.entity_id
_entity_poly.type
_entity_poly.pdbx_seq_one_letter_code
_entity_poly.pdbx_strand_id
1 'polypeptide(L)'
;DTLWTGMPLVCLSGVQMRSRAGASMAYSLGVVTWLVRNLKDYEDVAVKLAQNRGALRKARAEMERAVVESPFFDTALWAKGFERAWFLMWDSFRSTGQLDVHIRTVADELENQGADW
;
A
#
# COMPACT_ATOMS: atom_id res chain seq x y z
N ASP A 1 4.79 3.62 -14.44
CA ASP A 1 3.43 4.00 -13.99
C ASP A 1 3.51 5.17 -13.00
N THR A 2 2.38 5.79 -12.66
CA THR A 2 2.21 7.00 -11.84
C THR A 2 3.02 7.00 -10.55
N LEU A 3 3.07 5.87 -9.82
CA LEU A 3 3.85 5.77 -8.58
C LEU A 3 5.36 5.83 -8.85
N TRP A 4 5.84 5.11 -9.86
CA TRP A 4 7.26 5.09 -10.22
C TRP A 4 7.78 6.47 -10.69
N THR A 5 6.89 7.32 -11.22
CA THR A 5 7.25 8.69 -11.66
C THR A 5 7.18 9.73 -10.53
N GLY A 6 6.90 9.30 -9.29
CA GLY A 6 6.80 10.18 -8.13
C GLY A 6 5.57 11.09 -8.17
N MET A 7 4.54 10.76 -8.97
CA MET A 7 3.33 11.56 -9.02
C MET A 7 2.47 11.30 -7.77
N PRO A 8 2.04 12.34 -7.04
CA PRO A 8 1.16 12.16 -5.90
C PRO A 8 -0.18 11.57 -6.35
N LEU A 9 -0.64 10.56 -5.62
CA LEU A 9 -1.90 9.87 -5.81
C LEU A 9 -2.89 10.36 -4.74
N VAL A 10 -4.18 10.45 -5.03
CA VAL A 10 -5.23 10.55 -4.01
C VAL A 10 -6.10 9.31 -4.16
N CYS A 11 -6.34 8.58 -3.08
CA CYS A 11 -7.04 7.30 -3.15
C CYS A 11 -8.14 7.23 -2.10
N LEU A 12 -9.37 7.05 -2.56
CA LEU A 12 -10.50 6.65 -1.72
C LEU A 12 -10.53 5.12 -1.65
N SER A 13 -10.30 4.57 -0.47
CA SER A 13 -10.39 3.11 -0.29
C SER A 13 -11.84 2.67 -0.13
N GLY A 14 -12.22 1.63 -0.85
CA GLY A 14 -13.51 0.94 -0.67
C GLY A 14 -13.36 -0.39 0.08
N VAL A 15 -14.46 -1.12 0.21
CA VAL A 15 -14.50 -2.40 0.94
C VAL A 15 -13.93 -3.56 0.11
N GLN A 16 -14.11 -3.54 -1.21
CA GLN A 16 -13.73 -4.64 -2.08
C GLN A 16 -12.22 -4.60 -2.39
N MET A 17 -11.58 -5.77 -2.53
CA MET A 17 -10.15 -5.89 -2.88
C MET A 17 -9.72 -4.97 -4.03
N ARG A 18 -10.49 -4.92 -5.12
CA ARG A 18 -10.21 -4.06 -6.29
C ARG A 18 -10.21 -2.55 -5.98
N SER A 19 -11.00 -2.12 -5.00
CA SER A 19 -11.04 -0.72 -4.53
C SER A 19 -10.01 -0.42 -3.44
N ARG A 20 -9.25 -1.44 -3.00
CA ARG A 20 -8.26 -1.38 -1.94
C ARG A 20 -6.81 -1.33 -2.44
N ALA A 21 -6.60 -1.52 -3.75
CA ALA A 21 -5.27 -1.59 -4.34
C ALA A 21 -4.44 -0.31 -4.10
N GLY A 22 -5.01 0.86 -4.38
CA GLY A 22 -4.29 2.14 -4.16
C GLY A 22 -3.96 2.39 -2.69
N ALA A 23 -4.82 1.95 -1.77
CA ALA A 23 -4.55 2.03 -0.34
C ALA A 23 -3.42 1.10 0.09
N SER A 24 -3.43 -0.16 -0.36
CA SER A 24 -2.33 -1.10 -0.11
C SER A 24 -0.98 -0.57 -0.60
N MET A 25 -0.95 0.07 -1.78
CA MET A 25 0.27 0.71 -2.29
C MET A 25 0.72 1.86 -1.40
N ALA A 26 -0.19 2.76 -1.00
CA ALA A 26 0.13 3.89 -0.13
C ALA A 26 0.71 3.45 1.23
N TYR A 27 0.15 2.38 1.83
CA TYR A 27 0.69 1.78 3.05
C TYR A 27 2.08 1.19 2.84
N SER A 28 2.28 0.45 1.74
CA SER A 28 3.57 -0.17 1.44
C SER A 28 4.68 0.86 1.16
N LEU A 29 4.30 2.02 0.63
CA LEU A 29 5.19 3.18 0.43
C LEU A 29 5.39 4.00 1.71
N GLY A 30 4.61 3.76 2.77
CA GLY A 30 4.62 4.55 4.02
C GLY A 30 4.00 5.94 3.89
N VAL A 31 3.19 6.18 2.84
CA VAL A 31 2.62 7.51 2.53
C VAL A 31 1.09 7.47 2.62
N VAL A 32 0.58 7.32 3.84
CA VAL A 32 -0.88 7.25 4.11
C VAL A 32 -1.59 8.61 4.02
N THR A 33 -0.85 9.71 3.85
CA THR A 33 -1.37 11.08 3.72
C THR A 33 -2.28 11.28 2.50
N TRP A 34 -2.24 10.33 1.55
CA TRP A 34 -3.04 10.28 0.33
C TRP A 34 -4.39 9.56 0.46
N LEU A 35 -4.62 8.89 1.60
CA LEU A 35 -5.82 8.10 1.84
C LEU A 35 -6.94 8.98 2.37
N VAL A 36 -8.01 9.07 1.60
CA VAL A 36 -9.21 9.83 1.96
C VAL A 36 -10.33 8.87 2.37
N ARG A 37 -11.23 9.35 3.24
CA ARG A 37 -12.25 8.50 3.89
C ARG A 37 -13.60 8.54 3.20
N ASN A 38 -13.87 9.58 2.42
CA ASN A 38 -15.13 9.75 1.70
C ASN A 38 -14.90 10.59 0.43
N LEU A 39 -15.94 10.70 -0.40
CA LEU A 39 -15.88 11.45 -1.66
C LEU A 39 -15.67 12.97 -1.45
N LYS A 40 -16.15 13.53 -0.35
CA LYS A 40 -15.98 14.95 -0.06
C LYS A 40 -14.52 15.27 0.28
N ASP A 41 -13.90 14.45 1.12
CA ASP A 41 -12.48 14.54 1.43
C ASP A 41 -11.63 14.37 0.16
N TYR A 42 -12.01 13.43 -0.72
CA TYR A 42 -11.36 13.24 -2.01
C TYR A 42 -11.36 14.52 -2.84
N GLU A 43 -12.54 15.15 -2.98
CA GLU A 43 -12.71 16.41 -3.70
C GLU A 43 -11.85 17.52 -3.08
N ASP A 44 -11.95 17.71 -1.77
CA ASP A 44 -11.27 18.80 -1.06
C ASP A 44 -9.74 18.67 -1.17
N VAL A 45 -9.20 17.45 -1.05
CA VAL A 45 -7.76 17.18 -1.22
C VAL A 45 -7.34 17.43 -2.66
N ALA A 46 -8.10 16.93 -3.65
CA ALA A 46 -7.78 17.14 -5.06
C ALA A 46 -7.78 18.62 -5.44
N VAL A 47 -8.79 19.38 -5.01
CA VAL A 47 -8.91 20.83 -5.25
C VAL A 47 -7.76 21.58 -4.56
N LYS A 48 -7.45 21.24 -3.31
CA LYS A 48 -6.32 21.86 -2.58
C LYS A 48 -4.99 21.66 -3.30
N LEU A 49 -4.71 20.45 -3.79
CA LEU A 49 -3.50 20.15 -4.55
C LEU A 49 -3.46 20.89 -5.89
N ALA A 50 -4.61 21.00 -6.57
CA ALA A 50 -4.71 21.71 -7.85
C ALA A 50 -4.51 23.22 -7.70
N GLN A 51 -5.04 23.83 -6.63
CA GLN A 51 -4.97 25.27 -6.39
C GLN A 51 -3.64 25.72 -5.75
N ASN A 52 -2.99 24.84 -4.99
CA ASN A 52 -1.76 25.17 -4.25
C ASN A 52 -0.54 24.44 -4.82
N ARG A 53 0.21 25.15 -5.68
CA ARG A 53 1.46 24.63 -6.28
C ARG A 53 2.52 24.25 -5.24
N GLY A 54 2.56 24.94 -4.11
CA GLY A 54 3.49 24.62 -3.01
C GLY A 54 3.15 23.29 -2.35
N ALA A 55 1.87 23.06 -2.08
CA ALA A 55 1.38 21.78 -1.56
C ALA A 55 1.66 20.64 -2.55
N LEU A 56 1.40 20.85 -3.85
CA LEU A 56 1.68 19.86 -4.89
C LEU A 56 3.18 19.53 -5.01
N ARG A 57 4.06 20.54 -4.91
CA ARG A 57 5.50 20.31 -4.93
C ARG A 57 5.97 19.50 -3.72
N LYS A 58 5.43 19.80 -2.53
CA LYS A 58 5.71 19.04 -1.30
C LYS A 58 5.24 17.59 -1.43
N ALA A 59 4.02 17.40 -1.95
CA ALA A 59 3.42 16.10 -2.23
C ALA A 59 4.29 15.23 -3.15
N ARG A 60 4.74 15.81 -4.26
CA ARG A 60 5.65 15.15 -5.21
C ARG A 60 6.98 14.79 -4.56
N ALA A 61 7.60 15.69 -3.80
CA ALA A 61 8.88 15.43 -3.14
C ALA A 61 8.76 14.30 -2.09
N GLU A 62 7.64 14.24 -1.37
CA GLU A 62 7.35 13.16 -0.42
C GLU A 62 7.23 11.81 -1.14
N MET A 63 6.52 11.79 -2.28
CA MET A 63 6.36 10.58 -3.10
C MET A 63 7.68 10.12 -3.71
N GLU A 64 8.46 11.03 -4.31
CA GLU A 64 9.77 10.72 -4.90
C GLU A 64 10.72 10.09 -3.86
N ARG A 65 10.72 10.62 -2.64
CA ARG A 65 11.48 10.03 -1.53
C ARG A 65 10.95 8.64 -1.14
N ALA A 66 9.64 8.49 -1.00
CA ALA A 66 9.04 7.21 -0.61
C ALA A 66 9.30 6.09 -1.63
N VAL A 67 9.32 6.41 -2.94
CA VAL A 67 9.66 5.44 -4.00
C VAL A 67 11.08 4.88 -3.80
N VAL A 68 12.02 5.71 -3.36
CA VAL A 68 13.43 5.33 -3.18
C VAL A 68 13.67 4.64 -1.84
N GLU A 69 13.04 5.13 -0.78
CA GLU A 69 13.28 4.65 0.59
C GLU A 69 12.47 3.39 0.94
N SER A 70 11.31 3.19 0.30
CA SER A 70 10.46 2.05 0.61
C SER A 70 10.92 0.76 -0.09
N PRO A 71 10.67 -0.41 0.52
CA PRO A 71 10.91 -1.70 -0.13
C PRO A 71 9.88 -2.03 -1.22
N PHE A 72 8.91 -1.15 -1.51
CA PHE A 72 7.79 -1.45 -2.40
C PHE A 72 8.22 -1.89 -3.81
N PHE A 73 9.32 -1.33 -4.30
CA PHE A 73 9.89 -1.69 -5.61
C PHE A 73 11.12 -2.59 -5.52
N ASP A 74 11.50 -3.06 -4.34
CA ASP A 74 12.54 -4.07 -4.20
C ASP A 74 11.98 -5.45 -4.60
N THR A 75 12.18 -5.80 -5.87
CA THR A 75 11.69 -7.05 -6.45
C THR A 75 12.34 -8.28 -5.82
N ALA A 76 13.59 -8.18 -5.36
CA ALA A 76 14.29 -9.29 -4.73
C ALA A 76 13.73 -9.56 -3.32
N LEU A 77 13.48 -8.50 -2.55
CA LEU A 77 12.82 -8.62 -1.26
C LEU A 77 11.38 -9.13 -1.40
N TRP A 78 10.64 -8.63 -2.39
CA TRP A 78 9.30 -9.12 -2.70
C TRP A 78 9.31 -10.62 -3.04
N ALA A 79 10.23 -11.07 -3.90
CA ALA A 79 10.34 -12.48 -4.28
C ALA A 79 10.62 -13.38 -3.07
N LYS A 80 11.52 -12.98 -2.16
CA LYS A 80 11.78 -13.70 -0.91
C LYS A 80 10.53 -13.80 -0.03
N GLY A 81 9.75 -12.73 0.07
CA GLY A 81 8.48 -12.74 0.80
C GLY A 81 7.46 -13.69 0.17
N PHE A 82 7.41 -13.72 -1.16
CA PHE A 82 6.56 -14.63 -1.92
C PHE A 82 6.97 -16.10 -1.74
N GLU A 83 8.26 -16.42 -1.85
CA GLU A 83 8.79 -17.77 -1.61
C GLU A 83 8.48 -18.25 -0.18
N ARG A 84 8.63 -17.38 0.82
CA ARG A 84 8.25 -17.68 2.20
C ARG A 84 6.77 -18.04 2.32
N ALA A 85 5.89 -17.34 1.61
CA ALA A 85 4.45 -17.66 1.58
C ALA A 85 4.21 -19.08 1.06
N TRP A 86 4.93 -19.49 0.02
CA TRP A 86 4.82 -20.83 -0.56
C TRP A 86 5.28 -21.92 0.40
N PHE A 87 6.40 -21.71 1.09
CA PHE A 87 6.84 -22.68 2.09
C PHE A 87 5.85 -22.80 3.26
N LEU A 88 5.27 -21.69 3.72
CA LEU A 88 4.22 -21.72 4.75
C LEU A 88 2.97 -22.47 4.28
N MET A 89 2.53 -22.26 3.04
CA MET A 89 1.42 -23.02 2.42
C MET A 89 1.73 -24.51 2.40
N TRP A 90 2.94 -24.88 1.97
CA TRP A 90 3.36 -26.26 1.87
C TRP A 90 3.48 -26.96 3.22
N ASP A 91 4.08 -26.32 4.22
CA ASP A 91 4.25 -26.89 5.56
C ASP A 91 2.90 -27.02 6.28
N SER A 92 2.01 -26.05 6.09
CA SER A 92 0.63 -26.13 6.57
C SER A 92 -0.10 -27.32 5.95
N PHE A 93 -0.02 -27.50 4.64
CA PHE A 93 -0.62 -28.64 3.96
C PHE A 93 -0.03 -29.98 4.42
N ARG A 94 1.30 -30.07 4.56
CA ARG A 94 1.97 -31.30 5.02
C ARG A 94 1.58 -31.70 6.44
N SER A 95 1.32 -30.74 7.32
CA SER A 95 0.99 -31.00 8.73
C SER A 95 -0.49 -31.26 8.95
N THR A 96 -1.37 -30.59 8.22
CA THR A 96 -2.83 -30.65 8.44
C THR A 96 -3.60 -31.45 7.40
N GLY A 97 -3.04 -31.64 6.20
CA GLY A 97 -3.74 -32.17 5.03
C GLY A 97 -4.81 -31.22 4.45
N GLN A 98 -4.95 -30.00 4.97
CA GLN A 98 -5.95 -29.03 4.55
C GLN A 98 -5.40 -28.05 3.52
N LEU A 99 -6.21 -27.73 2.52
CA LEU A 99 -5.88 -26.76 1.46
C LEU A 99 -6.33 -25.34 1.78
N ASP A 100 -7.35 -25.18 2.62
CA ASP A 100 -7.99 -23.90 2.91
C ASP A 100 -7.55 -23.33 4.27
N VAL A 101 -6.27 -22.97 4.37
CA VAL A 101 -5.70 -22.35 5.57
C VAL A 101 -5.41 -20.88 5.32
N HIS A 102 -5.91 -20.02 6.21
CA HIS A 102 -5.57 -18.60 6.17
C HIS A 102 -4.12 -18.39 6.62
N ILE A 103 -3.26 -17.97 5.70
CA ILE A 103 -1.82 -17.78 5.94
C ILE A 103 -1.51 -16.29 5.93
N ARG A 104 -0.84 -15.85 6.99
CA ARG A 104 -0.31 -14.49 7.12
C ARG A 104 1.20 -14.53 7.02
N THR A 105 1.74 -13.72 6.11
CA THR A 105 3.17 -13.66 5.81
C THR A 105 3.83 -12.39 6.34
N VAL A 106 3.03 -11.45 6.85
CA VAL A 106 3.44 -10.11 7.27
C VAL A 106 3.85 -10.15 8.75
N ALA A 107 4.89 -9.38 9.10
CA ALA A 107 5.20 -9.06 10.49
C ALA A 107 4.11 -8.13 11.06
N ASP A 108 3.72 -8.33 12.32
CA ASP A 108 2.65 -7.60 13.04
C ASP A 108 2.75 -6.06 12.97
N GLU A 109 3.88 -5.51 12.51
CA GLU A 109 4.17 -4.07 12.42
C GLU A 109 3.26 -3.28 11.47
N LEU A 110 2.74 -3.88 10.40
CA LEU A 110 1.81 -3.20 9.49
C LEU A 110 0.37 -3.12 10.04
N GLU A 111 -0.03 -4.03 10.94
CA GLU A 111 -1.34 -3.96 11.61
C GLU A 111 -1.41 -2.77 12.58
N ASN A 112 -0.29 -2.45 13.24
CA ASN A 112 -0.18 -1.30 14.15
C ASN A 112 -0.34 0.07 13.47
N GLN A 113 -0.30 0.13 12.12
CA GLN A 113 -0.52 1.35 11.37
C GLN A 113 -2.00 1.62 11.04
N GLY A 114 -2.93 0.86 11.63
CA GLY A 114 -4.36 1.14 11.52
C GLY A 114 -4.95 0.76 10.17
N ALA A 115 -4.63 -0.44 9.68
CA ALA A 115 -5.16 -1.00 8.44
C ALA A 115 -6.64 -1.44 8.52
N ASP A 116 -7.44 -0.78 9.38
CA ASP A 116 -8.86 -1.03 9.58
C ASP A 116 -9.66 -0.14 8.61
N TRP A 117 -9.67 -0.56 7.35
CA TRP A 117 -10.41 0.03 6.22
C TRP A 117 -10.85 -1.09 5.27
#